data_AF-A0AAJ0BQ91-F1
#
_entry.id   AF-A0AAJ0BQ91-F1
#
_cell.length_a   1.000
_cell.length_b   1.000
_cell.length_c   1.000
_cell.angle_alpha   90.00
_cell.angle_beta   90.00
_cell.angle_gamma   90.00
#
_symmetry.space_group_name_H-M   'P 1'
#
loop_
_entity.id
_entity.type
_entity.pdbx_description
1 polymer ?
#
loop_
_entity_poly.entity_id
_entity_poly.type
_entity_poly.pdbx_seq_one_letter_code
_entity_poly.pdbx_strand_id
1 'polypeptide(L)'
;MKTTASTVLGLAALFASATTAAPSPVSCTFGTYRCTTPNTGIEICNILGQWELVGPCPSGTACSDLPQNGFELPFCTATAVHKEKRNGRPGNGSPGEHCDVAGQYQCFGAYAIQVCNTSNVLEKVGDCPARSHCENLNGIPFCVASV
;
A
#
# COMPACT_ATOMS: atom_id res chain seq x y z
N MET A 1 -20.27 -10.66 -75.19
CA MET A 1 -19.42 -11.01 -74.03
C MET A 1 -18.63 -9.76 -73.66
N LYS A 2 -18.61 -9.41 -72.38
CA LYS A 2 -18.32 -8.07 -71.83
C LYS A 2 -17.13 -8.20 -70.88
N THR A 3 -16.07 -7.41 -71.04
CA THR A 3 -15.10 -7.15 -69.96
C THR A 3 -14.37 -5.82 -70.16
N THR A 4 -14.68 -4.88 -69.26
CA THR A 4 -13.99 -3.62 -68.96
C THR A 4 -12.82 -3.88 -67.99
N ALA A 5 -11.68 -3.23 -68.20
CA ALA A 5 -10.53 -3.28 -67.27
C ALA A 5 -10.41 -1.94 -66.51
N SER A 6 -10.41 -2.04 -65.17
CA SER A 6 -10.40 -0.90 -64.24
C SER A 6 -8.99 -0.58 -63.75
N THR A 7 -8.65 0.71 -63.78
CA THR A 7 -7.41 1.32 -63.27
C THR A 7 -7.38 1.30 -61.74
N VAL A 8 -6.28 0.84 -61.14
CA VAL A 8 -6.06 0.83 -59.68
C VAL A 8 -5.34 2.11 -59.25
N LEU A 9 -5.99 2.92 -58.41
CA LEU A 9 -5.41 4.13 -57.80
C LEU A 9 -4.83 3.74 -56.42
N GLY A 10 -3.51 3.85 -56.27
CA GLY A 10 -2.80 3.53 -55.01
C GLY A 10 -2.96 4.64 -53.97
N LEU A 11 -3.48 4.30 -52.79
CA LEU A 11 -3.50 5.17 -51.61
C LEU A 11 -2.14 5.14 -50.90
N ALA A 12 -1.52 6.32 -50.74
CA ALA A 12 -0.35 6.52 -49.89
C ALA A 12 -0.74 6.43 -48.40
N ALA A 13 -0.11 5.51 -47.67
CA ALA A 13 -0.28 5.35 -46.23
C ALA A 13 0.59 6.38 -45.48
N LEU A 14 -0.05 7.27 -44.71
CA LEU A 14 0.60 8.14 -43.73
C LEU A 14 0.91 7.31 -42.48
N PHE A 15 2.20 7.07 -42.21
CA PHE A 15 2.66 6.48 -40.95
C PHE A 15 2.63 7.56 -39.86
N ALA A 16 1.56 7.58 -39.06
CA ALA A 16 1.51 8.35 -37.82
C ALA A 16 2.39 7.66 -36.78
N SER A 17 3.50 8.30 -36.41
CA SER A 17 4.36 7.87 -35.30
C SER A 17 3.61 8.09 -33.99
N ALA A 18 3.04 7.03 -33.42
CA ALA A 18 2.55 7.03 -32.06
C ALA A 18 3.77 7.04 -31.12
N THR A 19 4.08 8.20 -30.54
CA THR A 19 4.97 8.29 -29.39
C THR A 19 4.29 7.62 -28.21
N THR A 20 4.54 6.32 -28.01
CA THR A 20 4.22 5.67 -26.74
C THR A 20 5.12 6.26 -25.68
N ALA A 21 4.60 7.21 -24.91
CA ALA A 21 5.21 7.62 -23.65
C ALA A 21 5.38 6.34 -22.82
N ALA A 22 6.62 5.86 -22.71
CA ALA A 22 6.93 4.76 -21.83
C ALA A 22 6.47 5.18 -20.42
N PRO A 23 5.70 4.34 -19.70
CA PRO A 23 5.37 4.64 -18.33
C PRO A 23 6.69 4.80 -17.58
N SER A 24 6.98 6.02 -17.12
CA SER A 24 8.08 6.25 -16.20
C SER A 24 7.96 5.21 -15.08
N PRO A 25 9.01 4.43 -14.77
CA PRO A 25 8.94 3.55 -13.61
C PRO A 25 8.61 4.45 -12.42
N VAL A 26 7.47 4.22 -11.77
CA VAL A 26 7.08 4.95 -10.57
C VAL A 26 8.05 4.51 -9.48
N SER A 27 9.23 5.14 -9.46
CA SER A 27 10.24 4.92 -8.44
C SER A 27 9.81 5.66 -7.19
N CYS A 28 9.40 4.92 -6.17
CA CYS A 28 9.10 5.48 -4.87
C CYS A 28 10.35 5.52 -3.98
N THR A 29 10.30 6.33 -2.92
CA THR A 29 11.37 6.38 -1.91
C THR A 29 11.20 5.20 -0.96
N PHE A 30 12.23 4.35 -0.82
CA PHE A 30 12.24 3.20 0.09
C PHE A 30 11.69 3.55 1.48
N GLY A 31 10.82 2.69 2.01
CA GLY A 31 10.23 2.84 3.34
C GLY A 31 9.09 3.85 3.43
N THR A 32 8.73 4.52 2.33
CA THR A 32 7.53 5.37 2.28
C THR A 32 6.30 4.48 2.33
N TYR A 33 5.33 4.82 3.18
CA TYR A 33 3.99 4.22 3.16
C TYR A 33 3.03 5.14 2.43
N ARG A 34 2.04 4.57 1.76
CA ARG A 34 0.87 5.31 1.27
C ARG A 34 -0.38 4.43 1.26
N CYS A 35 -1.53 5.07 1.07
CA CYS A 35 -2.74 4.35 0.69
C CYS A 35 -2.63 3.81 -0.75
N THR A 36 -3.15 2.60 -0.98
CA THR A 36 -3.37 2.10 -2.34
C THR A 36 -4.36 3.00 -3.06
N THR A 37 -4.43 2.95 -4.39
CA THR A 37 -5.56 3.50 -5.15
C THR A 37 -6.48 2.32 -5.54
N PRO A 38 -7.72 2.18 -5.03
CA PRO A 38 -8.63 3.23 -4.53
C PRO A 38 -8.85 3.24 -3.00
N ASN A 39 -7.81 3.42 -2.20
CA ASN A 39 -7.81 3.52 -0.73
C ASN A 39 -8.32 2.26 0.01
N THR A 40 -8.04 1.08 -0.54
CA THR A 40 -8.51 -0.21 0.02
C THR A 40 -7.47 -0.90 0.90
N GLY A 41 -6.26 -0.35 1.02
CA GLY A 41 -5.17 -0.93 1.78
C GLY A 41 -3.99 0.02 1.89
N ILE A 42 -2.94 -0.46 2.53
CA ILE A 42 -1.68 0.26 2.71
C ILE A 42 -0.60 -0.45 1.92
N GLU A 43 0.23 0.31 1.23
CA GLU A 43 1.40 -0.18 0.52
C GLU A 43 2.66 0.55 0.97
N ILE A 44 3.79 -0.17 0.94
CA ILE A 44 5.11 0.33 1.29
C ILE A 44 6.01 0.30 0.06
N CYS A 45 6.88 1.30 -0.06
CA CYS A 45 7.91 1.27 -1.09
C CYS A 45 9.04 0.32 -0.70
N ASN A 46 9.21 -0.75 -1.48
CA ASN A 46 10.21 -1.76 -1.25
C ASN A 46 11.62 -1.34 -1.73
N ILE A 47 12.61 -2.20 -1.49
CA ILE A 47 14.02 -1.94 -1.85
C ILE A 47 14.28 -1.77 -3.36
N LEU A 48 13.35 -2.25 -4.20
CA LEU A 48 13.41 -2.10 -5.65
C LEU A 48 12.77 -0.79 -6.13
N GLY A 49 12.30 0.05 -5.20
CA GLY A 49 11.57 1.28 -5.52
C GLY A 49 10.17 1.01 -6.07
N GLN A 50 9.58 -0.14 -5.72
CA GLN A 50 8.25 -0.56 -6.15
C GLN A 50 7.28 -0.60 -4.97
N TRP A 51 6.02 -0.26 -5.22
CA TRP A 51 4.97 -0.36 -4.21
C TRP A 51 4.58 -1.82 -3.98
N GLU A 52 4.58 -2.22 -2.72
CA GLU A 52 4.23 -3.55 -2.26
C GLU A 52 3.10 -3.46 -1.24
N LEU A 53 2.04 -4.24 -1.45
CA LEU A 53 0.87 -4.24 -0.57
C LEU A 53 1.27 -4.80 0.81
N VAL A 54 1.17 -3.96 1.83
CA VAL A 54 1.35 -4.37 3.24
C VAL A 54 0.12 -5.14 3.71
N GLY A 55 -1.07 -4.65 3.39
CA GLY A 55 -2.31 -5.34 3.73
C GLY A 55 -3.55 -4.57 3.29
N PRO A 56 -4.66 -5.29 3.03
CA PRO A 56 -5.95 -4.65 2.81
C PRO A 56 -6.48 -4.06 4.11
N CYS A 57 -7.19 -2.96 4.01
CA CYS A 57 -7.93 -2.40 5.13
C CYS A 57 -9.04 -3.37 5.57
N PRO A 58 -9.28 -3.52 6.89
CA PRO A 58 -10.38 -4.32 7.40
C PRO A 58 -11.74 -3.91 6.80
N SER A 59 -12.69 -4.85 6.70
CA SER A 59 -14.04 -4.57 6.25
C SER A 59 -14.66 -3.37 6.99
N GLY A 60 -15.27 -2.45 6.24
CA GLY A 60 -15.88 -1.21 6.79
C GLY A 60 -14.88 -0.09 7.09
N THR A 61 -13.61 -0.23 6.69
CA THR A 61 -12.59 0.82 6.80
C THR A 61 -12.01 1.17 5.43
N ALA A 62 -11.51 2.39 5.29
CA ALA A 62 -10.81 2.89 4.11
C ALA A 62 -9.46 3.48 4.54
N CYS A 63 -8.48 3.41 3.64
CA CYS A 63 -7.21 4.03 3.89
C CYS A 63 -7.32 5.55 3.77
N SER A 64 -6.70 6.29 4.69
CA SER A 64 -6.56 7.73 4.61
C SER A 64 -5.20 8.15 5.15
N ASP A 65 -4.54 9.08 4.46
CA ASP A 65 -3.33 9.72 4.96
C ASP A 65 -3.73 10.73 6.06
N LEU A 66 -3.21 10.52 7.27
CA LEU A 66 -3.49 11.35 8.42
C LEU A 66 -2.19 12.01 8.90
N PRO A 67 -2.24 13.30 9.29
CA PRO A 67 -1.09 13.98 9.87
C PRO A 67 -0.78 13.41 11.27
N GLN A 68 0.38 12.81 11.44
CA GLN A 68 0.93 12.29 12.69
C GLN A 68 2.32 12.87 12.94
N ASN A 69 2.52 13.57 14.06
CA ASN A 69 3.81 14.13 14.46
C ASN A 69 4.53 14.93 13.36
N GLY A 70 3.78 15.62 12.49
CA GLY A 70 4.32 16.40 11.37
C GLY A 70 4.51 15.64 10.05
N PHE A 71 4.14 14.36 9.98
CA PHE A 71 4.19 13.53 8.77
C PHE A 71 2.78 13.05 8.37
N GLU A 72 2.47 12.98 7.09
CA GLU A 72 1.27 12.26 6.62
C GLU A 72 1.57 10.77 6.51
N LEU A 73 0.89 9.96 7.32
CA LEU A 73 1.02 8.50 7.33
C LEU A 73 -0.34 7.85 7.02
N PRO A 74 -0.37 6.74 6.27
CA PRO A 74 -1.63 6.10 5.86
C PRO A 74 -2.22 5.19 6.96
N PHE A 75 -3.52 5.32 7.22
CA PHE A 75 -4.24 4.51 8.20
C PHE A 75 -5.50 3.91 7.61
N CYS A 76 -5.78 2.66 7.96
CA CYS A 76 -7.12 2.11 7.76
C CYS A 76 -8.05 2.64 8.85
N THR A 77 -8.96 3.53 8.48
CA THR A 77 -9.93 4.14 9.39
C THR A 77 -11.34 3.78 8.99
N ALA A 78 -12.21 3.53 9.96
CA ALA A 78 -13.64 3.43 9.67
C ALA A 78 -14.12 4.79 9.15
N THR A 79 -14.96 4.81 8.12
CA THR A 79 -15.62 6.05 7.66
C THR A 79 -16.50 6.66 8.77
N ALA A 80 -16.69 5.95 9.90
CA ALA A 80 -17.16 6.49 11.17
C ALA A 80 -16.64 5.66 12.36
N VAL A 81 -16.04 6.36 13.33
CA VAL A 81 -15.87 6.04 14.77
C VAL A 81 -14.98 4.84 15.18
N HIS A 82 -13.99 5.19 16.00
CA HIS A 82 -13.18 4.38 16.94
C HIS A 82 -13.54 2.89 17.05
N LYS A 83 -12.63 2.01 16.65
CA LYS A 83 -12.71 0.59 17.05
C LYS A 83 -12.41 0.47 18.54
N GLU A 84 -13.34 -0.15 19.27
CA GLU A 84 -13.17 -0.50 20.67
C GLU A 84 -11.93 -1.37 20.90
N LYS A 85 -11.30 -1.16 22.05
CA LYS A 85 -10.18 -1.95 22.56
C LYS A 85 -10.56 -3.43 22.54
N ARG A 86 -9.91 -4.23 21.69
CA ARG A 86 -9.93 -5.69 21.88
C ARG A 86 -9.09 -5.98 23.12
N ASN A 87 -9.66 -6.74 24.05
CA ASN A 87 -8.99 -7.24 25.24
C ASN A 87 -7.87 -8.22 24.83
N GLY A 88 -6.75 -7.67 24.34
CA GLY A 88 -5.49 -8.39 24.20
C GLY A 88 -4.89 -8.66 25.58
N ARG A 89 -4.15 -9.76 25.69
CA ARG A 89 -3.41 -10.10 26.90
C ARG A 89 -2.41 -8.97 27.20
N PRO A 90 -2.49 -8.32 28.38
CA PRO A 90 -1.67 -7.16 28.68
C PRO A 90 -0.17 -7.50 28.67
N GLY A 91 0.63 -6.66 28.01
CA GLY A 91 2.09 -6.59 28.18
C GLY A 91 2.95 -7.01 26.99
N ASN A 92 2.48 -6.95 25.73
CA ASN A 92 3.34 -7.35 24.60
C ASN A 92 3.09 -6.62 23.27
N GLY A 93 2.61 -5.37 23.30
CA GLY A 93 2.34 -4.61 22.08
C GLY A 93 1.23 -5.22 21.24
N SER A 94 0.14 -5.67 21.85
CA SER A 94 -1.02 -6.23 21.16
C SER A 94 -1.96 -5.14 20.64
N PRO A 95 -2.72 -5.38 19.55
CA PRO A 95 -3.76 -4.46 19.10
C PRO A 95 -4.77 -4.19 20.22
N GLY A 96 -5.07 -2.92 20.47
CA GLY A 96 -5.92 -2.44 21.57
C GLY A 96 -5.15 -1.93 22.79
N GLU A 97 -3.85 -2.21 22.89
CA GLU A 97 -2.98 -1.68 23.95
C GLU A 97 -2.59 -0.21 23.70
N HIS A 98 -2.21 0.47 24.77
CA HIS A 98 -1.71 1.84 24.69
C HIS A 98 -0.30 1.88 24.06
N CYS A 99 0.00 2.97 23.35
CA CYS A 99 1.30 3.25 22.76
C CYS A 99 1.62 4.75 22.94
N ASP A 100 2.90 5.08 23.15
CA ASP A 100 3.31 6.43 23.55
C ASP A 100 3.41 7.41 22.36
N VAL A 101 3.60 6.89 21.15
CA VAL A 101 3.88 7.69 19.95
C VAL A 101 2.89 7.35 18.84
N ALA A 102 1.85 8.16 18.68
CA ALA A 102 0.92 8.07 17.55
C ALA A 102 1.69 8.11 16.21
N GLY A 103 1.26 7.31 15.24
CA GLY A 103 1.93 7.12 13.96
C GLY A 103 3.15 6.21 13.94
N GLN A 104 3.61 5.72 15.09
CA GLN A 104 4.68 4.72 15.10
C GLN A 104 4.16 3.37 14.62
N TYR A 105 4.75 2.85 13.54
CA TYR A 105 4.55 1.47 13.11
C TYR A 105 5.46 0.53 13.89
N GLN A 106 4.99 -0.69 14.14
CA GLN A 106 5.80 -1.76 14.70
C GLN A 106 5.33 -3.13 14.22
N CYS A 107 6.20 -4.13 14.31
CA CYS A 107 5.81 -5.52 14.13
C CYS A 107 4.86 -5.96 15.26
N PHE A 108 3.79 -6.64 14.88
CA PHE A 108 2.91 -7.38 15.78
C PHE A 108 3.23 -8.88 15.68
N GLY A 109 4.16 -9.32 16.53
CA GLY A 109 4.76 -10.64 16.39
C GLY A 109 5.47 -10.81 15.05
N ALA A 110 5.62 -12.06 14.61
CA ALA A 110 6.37 -12.38 13.39
C ALA A 110 5.57 -12.20 12.09
N TYR A 111 4.26 -11.93 12.13
CA TYR A 111 3.43 -12.09 10.92
C TYR A 111 2.51 -10.91 10.62
N ALA A 112 2.67 -9.78 11.31
CA ALA A 112 1.79 -8.64 11.09
C ALA A 112 2.50 -7.33 11.41
N ILE A 113 1.97 -6.27 10.82
CA ILE A 113 2.36 -4.89 11.12
C ILE A 113 1.16 -4.21 11.78
N GLN A 114 1.45 -3.37 12.77
CA GLN A 114 0.48 -2.53 13.44
C GLN A 114 1.00 -1.10 13.56
N VAL A 115 0.11 -0.16 13.82
CA VAL A 115 0.42 1.25 13.98
C VAL A 115 -0.25 1.81 15.23
N CYS A 116 0.43 2.71 15.93
CA CYS A 116 -0.18 3.49 16.99
C CYS A 116 -1.13 4.54 16.37
N ASN A 117 -2.43 4.47 16.65
CA ASN A 117 -3.38 5.43 16.10
C ASN A 117 -3.40 6.76 16.90
N THR A 118 -4.20 7.74 16.43
CA THR A 118 -4.35 9.07 17.05
C THR A 118 -4.91 9.05 18.47
N SER A 119 -5.54 7.95 18.88
CA SER A 119 -6.03 7.75 20.24
C SER A 119 -4.99 7.08 21.14
N ASN A 120 -3.74 6.94 20.68
CA ASN A 120 -2.66 6.23 21.35
C ASN A 120 -3.03 4.78 21.65
N VAL A 121 -3.64 4.12 20.67
CA VAL A 121 -4.00 2.70 20.71
C VAL A 121 -3.37 1.98 19.53
N LEU A 122 -2.74 0.84 19.79
CA LEU A 122 -2.16 -0.02 18.77
C LEU A 122 -3.27 -0.64 17.90
N GLU A 123 -3.17 -0.48 16.59
CA GLU A 123 -4.11 -1.02 15.63
C GLU A 123 -3.39 -1.86 14.59
N LYS A 124 -3.82 -3.12 14.44
CA LYS A 124 -3.28 -4.03 13.42
C LYS A 124 -3.62 -3.49 12.03
N VAL A 125 -2.59 -3.24 11.23
CA VAL A 125 -2.69 -2.70 9.88
C VAL A 125 -2.87 -3.82 8.86
N GLY A 126 -2.08 -4.88 8.96
CA GLY A 126 -2.08 -5.95 7.98
C GLY A 126 -1.33 -7.19 8.47
N ASP A 127 -1.67 -8.32 7.87
CA ASP A 127 -0.90 -9.56 7.97
C ASP A 127 0.16 -9.57 6.87
N CYS A 128 1.37 -10.00 7.23
CA CYS A 128 2.40 -10.27 6.25
C CYS A 128 1.96 -11.42 5.32
N PRO A 129 2.27 -11.33 4.01
CA PRO A 129 1.96 -12.38 3.04
C PRO A 129 2.43 -13.79 3.45
N ALA A 130 1.84 -14.81 2.82
CA ALA A 130 2.27 -16.20 3.05
C ALA A 130 3.78 -16.37 2.75
N ARG A 131 4.48 -17.10 3.64
CA ARG A 131 5.96 -17.26 3.62
C ARG A 131 6.73 -15.95 3.75
N SER A 132 6.17 -14.98 4.46
CA SER A 132 6.90 -13.79 4.89
C SER A 132 6.74 -13.57 6.39
N HIS A 133 7.61 -12.76 6.97
CA HIS A 133 7.56 -12.37 8.37
C HIS A 133 7.83 -10.87 8.52
N CYS A 134 7.38 -10.29 9.62
CA CYS A 134 7.69 -8.91 9.96
C CYS A 134 9.10 -8.83 10.55
N GLU A 135 9.91 -7.94 10.02
CA GLU A 135 11.22 -7.59 10.55
C GLU A 135 11.35 -6.05 10.60
N ASN A 136 12.34 -5.52 11.32
CA ASN A 136 12.63 -4.09 11.36
C ASN A 136 13.90 -3.77 10.56
N LEU A 137 13.77 -3.07 9.43
CA LEU A 137 14.89 -2.58 8.62
C LEU A 137 15.05 -1.10 8.93
N ASN A 138 16.20 -0.73 9.49
CA ASN A 138 16.49 0.66 9.86
C ASN A 138 15.40 1.29 10.75
N GLY A 139 14.79 0.48 11.63
CA GLY A 139 13.72 0.94 12.53
C GLY A 139 12.33 1.03 11.90
N ILE A 140 12.16 0.62 10.64
CA ILE A 140 10.87 0.58 9.94
C ILE A 140 10.42 -0.89 9.86
N PRO A 141 9.21 -1.25 10.33
CA PRO A 141 8.69 -2.60 10.23
C PRO A 141 8.22 -2.92 8.80
N PHE A 142 8.60 -4.08 8.28
CA PHE A 142 8.34 -4.47 6.90
C PHE A 142 8.20 -5.99 6.80
N CYS A 143 7.43 -6.47 5.82
CA CYS A 143 7.28 -7.90 5.58
C CYS A 143 8.41 -8.38 4.65
N VAL A 144 9.20 -9.33 5.12
CA VAL A 144 10.28 -10.00 4.37
C VAL A 144 9.94 -11.42 4.04
N ALA A 145 10.29 -11.84 2.83
CA ALA A 145 10.25 -13.24 2.45
C ALA A 145 11.09 -14.10 3.42
N SER A 146 10.47 -15.13 3.97
CA SER A 146 11.15 -16.17 4.72
C SER A 146 11.77 -17.15 3.71
N VAL A 147 13.10 -17.23 3.70
CA VAL A 147 13.86 -18.19 2.87
C VAL A 147 13.68 -19.62 3.34
#